data_AF-A0A7M3XNQ0-F1
#
_entry.id   AF-A0A7M3XNQ0-F1
#
_cell.length_a   1.000
_cell.length_b   1.000
_cell.length_c   1.000
_cell.angle_alpha   90.00
_cell.angle_beta   90.00
_cell.angle_gamma   90.00
#
_symmetry.space_group_name_H-M   'P 1'
#
loop_
_entity.id
_entity.type
_entity.pdbx_description
1 polymer ?
#
loop_
_entity_poly.entity_id
_entity_poly.type
_entity_poly.pdbx_seq_one_letter_code
_entity_poly.pdbx_strand_id
1 'polypeptide(L)'
;AWGLAVVTGDNGLGKGSGEILEESSGFVICDADSQEYIGAEVGSNNTAELTGFAMALRWLLIEGGQQDAVIYTDSQYAGNLATGEWRAKANKALVKSVQDLWLEVGKLRNIEWRHVRAHRGHRWNERADHLANRCVNNQAPIPLTFWKPGQR
;
A
#
# COMPACT_ATOMS: atom_id res chain seq x y z
N ALA A 1 -1.38 10.84 -3.73
CA ALA A 1 -0.95 9.64 -4.49
C ALA A 1 -0.69 8.53 -3.50
N TRP A 2 -0.71 7.29 -3.95
CA TRP A 2 -0.30 6.12 -3.18
C TRP A 2 1.08 5.63 -3.67
N GLY A 3 1.76 4.83 -2.86
CA GLY A 3 3.03 4.18 -3.19
C GLY A 3 3.05 2.75 -2.68
N LEU A 4 3.71 1.86 -3.41
CA LEU A 4 3.84 0.44 -3.12
C LEU A 4 5.29 0.02 -3.37
N ALA A 5 5.89 -0.66 -2.40
CA ALA A 5 7.15 -1.37 -2.55
C ALA A 5 6.96 -2.82 -2.11
N VAL A 6 7.18 -3.76 -3.01
CA VAL A 6 7.09 -5.20 -2.74
C VAL A 6 8.49 -5.74 -2.53
N VAL A 7 8.68 -6.47 -1.43
CA VAL A 7 10.01 -6.91 -0.98
C VAL A 7 9.96 -8.38 -0.58
N THR A 8 11.01 -9.12 -0.93
CA THR A 8 11.26 -10.49 -0.43
C THR A 8 12.50 -10.54 0.45
N GLY A 9 12.57 -11.48 1.38
CA GLY A 9 13.74 -11.70 2.23
C GLY A 9 13.98 -10.64 3.32
N ASP A 10 13.03 -9.74 3.57
CA ASP A 10 13.10 -8.86 4.75
C ASP A 10 12.66 -9.62 6.02
N ASN A 11 13.32 -9.34 7.15
CA ASN A 11 12.98 -9.96 8.43
C ASN A 11 11.89 -9.20 9.21
N GLY A 12 11.27 -8.18 8.61
CA GLY A 12 10.21 -7.38 9.21
C GLY A 12 10.70 -6.33 10.20
N LEU A 13 12.01 -6.18 10.41
CA LEU A 13 12.58 -5.14 11.27
C LEU A 13 12.72 -3.78 10.56
N GLY A 14 12.52 -3.74 9.24
CA GLY A 14 12.62 -2.51 8.46
C GLY A 14 14.04 -1.93 8.37
N LYS A 15 15.06 -2.68 8.79
CA LYS A 15 16.48 -2.26 8.76
C LYS A 15 17.11 -2.34 7.36
N GLY A 16 16.31 -2.72 6.37
CA GLY A 16 16.72 -2.74 4.98
C GLY A 16 17.38 -4.02 4.48
N SER A 17 17.13 -5.14 5.16
CA SER A 17 17.27 -6.47 4.57
C SER A 17 16.24 -6.69 3.45
N GLY A 18 16.50 -7.67 2.60
CA GLY A 18 15.60 -8.05 1.51
C GLY A 18 15.87 -7.34 0.19
N GLU A 19 15.14 -7.79 -0.83
CA GLU A 19 15.26 -7.36 -2.23
C GLU A 19 13.91 -6.84 -2.71
N ILE A 20 13.92 -5.69 -3.40
CA ILE A 20 12.73 -5.17 -4.06
C ILE A 20 12.39 -6.06 -5.26
N LEU A 21 11.13 -6.51 -5.30
CA LEU A 21 10.56 -7.20 -6.44
C LEU A 21 9.84 -6.24 -7.37
N GLU A 22 9.08 -5.29 -6.82
CA GLU A 22 8.25 -4.36 -7.58
C GLU A 22 8.13 -3.02 -6.84
N GLU A 23 8.08 -1.93 -7.61
CA GLU A 23 7.75 -0.59 -7.11
C GLU A 23 6.67 0.03 -7.97
N SER A 24 5.65 0.62 -7.33
CA SER A 24 4.58 1.29 -8.06
C SER A 24 4.07 2.50 -7.28
N SER A 25 3.55 3.48 -8.00
CA SER A 25 2.83 4.62 -7.42
C SER A 25 1.83 5.18 -8.41
N GLY A 26 0.82 5.87 -7.89
CA GLY A 26 -0.22 6.43 -8.72
C GLY A 26 -1.12 7.42 -7.99
N PHE A 27 -1.93 8.14 -8.75
CA PHE A 27 -2.94 9.02 -8.19
C PHE A 27 -4.13 8.23 -7.66
N VAL A 28 -4.87 8.84 -6.74
CA VAL A 28 -6.17 8.31 -6.31
C VAL A 28 -7.17 8.68 -7.40
N ILE A 29 -7.77 7.68 -8.02
CA ILE A 29 -8.78 7.87 -9.07
C ILE A 29 -10.13 8.10 -8.39
N CYS A 30 -10.67 9.30 -8.55
CA CYS A 30 -11.96 9.70 -7.99
C CYS A 30 -13.08 9.78 -9.03
N ASP A 31 -12.72 9.65 -10.30
CA ASP A 31 -13.67 9.60 -11.41
C ASP A 31 -14.33 8.23 -11.47
N ALA A 32 -15.65 8.19 -11.23
CA ALA A 32 -16.43 6.95 -11.19
C ALA A 32 -16.56 6.27 -12.56
N ASP A 33 -16.33 6.99 -13.66
CA ASP A 33 -16.37 6.44 -15.01
C ASP A 33 -15.03 5.79 -15.43
N SER A 34 -13.98 5.97 -14.64
CA SER A 34 -12.69 5.33 -14.89
C SER A 34 -12.71 3.83 -14.55
N GLN A 35 -12.10 3.01 -15.41
CA GLN A 35 -11.91 1.58 -15.15
C GLN A 35 -11.02 1.31 -13.92
N GLU A 36 -10.17 2.27 -13.56
CA GLU A 36 -9.28 2.18 -12.41
C GLU A 36 -9.97 2.65 -11.11
N TYR A 37 -11.21 3.13 -11.18
CA TYR A 37 -11.98 3.56 -10.04
C TYR A 37 -12.28 2.40 -9.09
N ILE A 38 -11.98 2.60 -7.81
CA ILE A 38 -12.23 1.62 -6.76
C ILE A 38 -13.11 2.16 -5.62
N GLY A 39 -13.89 3.21 -5.88
CA GLY A 39 -14.82 3.75 -4.88
C GLY A 39 -14.28 4.92 -4.05
N ALA A 40 -13.17 5.55 -4.44
CA ALA A 40 -12.62 6.71 -3.73
C ALA A 40 -13.45 7.96 -4.05
N GLU A 41 -14.12 8.53 -3.05
CA GLU A 41 -15.02 9.68 -3.25
C GLU A 41 -14.25 11.00 -3.48
N VAL A 42 -13.05 11.11 -2.92
CA VAL A 42 -12.22 12.32 -2.98
C VAL A 42 -10.73 11.96 -2.92
N GLY A 43 -9.89 12.82 -3.51
CA GLY A 43 -8.43 12.74 -3.35
C GLY A 43 -8.03 13.27 -1.98
N SER A 44 -7.64 12.37 -1.07
CA SER A 44 -7.22 12.71 0.29
C SER A 44 -6.13 11.75 0.76
N ASN A 45 -5.51 12.05 1.91
CA ASN A 45 -4.55 11.11 2.51
C ASN A 45 -5.25 9.78 2.84
N ASN A 46 -6.43 9.82 3.46
CA ASN A 46 -7.16 8.58 3.84
C ASN A 46 -7.50 7.70 2.63
N THR A 47 -7.94 8.30 1.52
CA THR A 47 -8.22 7.54 0.30
C THR A 47 -6.93 7.08 -0.39
N ALA A 48 -5.84 7.82 -0.30
CA ALA A 48 -4.52 7.39 -0.76
C ALA A 48 -4.00 6.18 0.02
N GLU A 49 -4.11 6.19 1.35
CA GLU A 49 -3.70 5.06 2.20
C GLU A 49 -4.50 3.79 1.88
N LEU A 50 -5.83 3.90 1.79
CA LEU A 50 -6.70 2.78 1.40
C LEU A 50 -6.39 2.29 -0.01
N THR A 51 -6.12 3.20 -0.95
CA THR A 51 -5.75 2.82 -2.33
C THR A 51 -4.42 2.10 -2.36
N GLY A 52 -3.40 2.57 -1.62
CA GLY A 52 -2.11 1.88 -1.51
C GLY A 52 -2.25 0.47 -0.96
N PHE A 53 -3.07 0.31 0.09
CA PHE A 53 -3.40 -1.01 0.64
C PHE A 53 -4.11 -1.91 -0.39
N ALA A 54 -5.08 -1.37 -1.13
CA ALA A 54 -5.75 -2.09 -2.21
C ALA A 54 -4.80 -2.50 -3.35
N MET A 55 -3.82 -1.66 -3.70
CA MET A 55 -2.83 -1.99 -4.73
C MET A 55 -1.89 -3.10 -4.27
N ALA A 56 -1.50 -3.13 -3.00
CA ALA A 56 -0.74 -4.26 -2.44
C ALA A 56 -1.53 -5.58 -2.56
N LEU A 57 -2.82 -5.57 -2.25
CA LEU A 57 -3.69 -6.74 -2.37
C LEU A 57 -3.88 -7.17 -3.83
N ARG A 58 -4.09 -6.22 -4.75
CA ARG A 58 -4.17 -6.51 -6.18
C ARG A 58 -2.88 -7.13 -6.71
N TRP A 59 -1.73 -6.62 -6.28
CA TRP A 59 -0.45 -7.20 -6.66
C TRP A 59 -0.34 -8.67 -6.23
N LEU A 60 -0.74 -9.00 -4.99
CA LEU A 60 -0.75 -10.39 -4.50
C LEU A 60 -1.70 -11.30 -5.32
N LEU A 61 -2.86 -10.79 -5.74
CA LEU A 61 -3.77 -11.55 -6.61
C LEU A 61 -3.17 -11.81 -7.99
N ILE A 62 -2.51 -10.81 -8.57
CA ILE A 62 -1.88 -10.90 -9.91
C ILE A 62 -0.65 -11.81 -9.87
N GLU A 63 0.16 -11.71 -8.82
CA GLU A 63 1.32 -12.59 -8.63
C GLU A 63 0.89 -14.06 -8.45
N GLY A 64 -0.28 -14.31 -7.85
CA GLY A 64 -0.94 -15.61 -7.88
C GLY A 64 -0.26 -16.71 -7.04
N GLY A 65 0.82 -16.38 -6.32
CA GLY A 65 1.48 -17.27 -5.39
C GLY A 65 0.62 -17.70 -4.20
N GLN A 66 1.16 -18.60 -3.39
CA GLN A 66 0.53 -19.10 -2.15
C GLN A 66 1.40 -18.80 -0.91
N GLN A 67 2.52 -18.11 -1.10
CA GLN A 67 3.43 -17.75 -0.01
C GLN A 67 2.76 -16.73 0.91
N ASP A 68 2.92 -16.92 2.22
CA ASP A 68 2.48 -16.00 3.24
C ASP A 68 2.95 -14.57 2.95
N ALA A 69 2.06 -13.60 3.15
CA ALA A 69 2.33 -12.19 2.88
C ALA A 69 2.01 -11.33 4.09
N VAL A 70 2.81 -10.27 4.30
CA VAL A 70 2.59 -9.28 5.35
C VAL A 70 2.58 -7.89 4.73
N ILE A 71 1.47 -7.16 4.88
CA ILE A 71 1.36 -5.76 4.46
C ILE A 71 1.83 -4.85 5.59
N TYR A 72 2.85 -4.04 5.33
CA TYR A 72 3.32 -3.00 6.24
C TYR A 72 2.77 -1.65 5.82
N THR A 73 2.14 -0.93 6.75
CA THR A 73 1.63 0.44 6.53
C THR A 73 1.73 1.24 7.83
N ASP A 74 1.95 2.55 7.74
CA ASP A 74 1.83 3.46 8.89
C ASP A 74 0.42 3.99 9.10
N SER A 75 -0.52 3.62 8.22
CA SER A 75 -1.94 3.96 8.33
C SER A 75 -2.70 2.88 9.09
N GLN A 76 -2.84 3.06 10.41
CA GLN A 76 -3.80 2.25 11.18
C GLN A 76 -5.21 2.35 10.62
N TYR A 77 -5.58 3.50 10.07
CA TYR A 77 -6.87 3.71 9.42
C TYR A 77 -7.08 2.72 8.26
N ALA A 78 -6.13 2.62 7.34
CA ALA A 78 -6.24 1.71 6.20
C ALA A 78 -6.22 0.24 6.63
N GLY A 79 -5.28 -0.15 7.49
CA GLY A 79 -5.17 -1.53 7.97
C GLY A 79 -6.43 -2.03 8.68
N ASN A 80 -6.91 -1.29 9.70
CA ASN A 80 -8.09 -1.70 10.46
C ASN A 80 -9.39 -1.69 9.63
N LEU A 81 -9.52 -0.78 8.65
CA LEU A 81 -10.67 -0.79 7.75
C LEU A 81 -10.61 -1.92 6.74
N ALA A 82 -9.43 -2.21 6.20
CA ALA A 82 -9.21 -3.31 5.25
C ALA A 82 -9.54 -4.67 5.85
N THR A 83 -9.19 -4.91 7.12
CA THR A 83 -9.51 -6.17 7.82
C THR A 83 -10.91 -6.21 8.44
N GLY A 84 -11.65 -5.10 8.39
CA GLY A 84 -12.99 -5.01 8.96
C GLY A 84 -13.03 -4.88 10.48
N GLU A 85 -11.88 -4.68 11.15
CA GLU A 85 -11.80 -4.37 12.57
C GLU A 85 -12.52 -3.06 12.91
N TRP A 86 -12.43 -2.07 12.01
CA TRP A 86 -13.14 -0.80 12.14
C TRP A 86 -14.28 -0.68 11.14
N ARG A 87 -15.30 0.11 11.52
CA ARG A 87 -16.44 0.42 10.65
C ARG A 87 -16.21 1.72 9.89
N ALA A 88 -16.33 1.66 8.57
CA ALA A 88 -16.23 2.83 7.70
C ALA A 88 -17.33 3.87 7.97
N LYS A 89 -16.93 5.12 8.21
CA LYS A 89 -17.84 6.27 8.32
C LYS A 89 -17.95 7.06 7.00
N ALA A 90 -16.89 7.06 6.20
CA ALA A 90 -16.77 7.71 4.88
C ALA A 90 -15.99 6.79 3.92
N ASN A 91 -15.99 7.09 2.62
CA ASN A 91 -15.34 6.27 1.57
C ASN A 91 -15.81 4.81 1.59
N LYS A 92 -17.12 4.59 1.79
CA LYS A 92 -17.65 3.25 2.08
C LYS A 92 -17.45 2.28 0.91
N ALA A 93 -17.59 2.78 -0.33
CA ALA A 93 -17.34 2.00 -1.54
C ALA A 93 -15.87 1.59 -1.65
N LEU A 94 -14.93 2.50 -1.35
CA LEU A 94 -13.50 2.20 -1.30
C LEU A 94 -13.19 1.15 -0.24
N VAL A 95 -13.66 1.35 0.99
CA VAL A 95 -13.42 0.38 2.08
C VAL A 95 -13.98 -0.98 1.73
N LYS A 96 -15.19 -1.05 1.15
CA LYS A 96 -15.77 -2.31 0.70
C LYS A 96 -14.91 -3.00 -0.35
N SER A 97 -14.41 -2.26 -1.33
CA SER A 97 -13.50 -2.79 -2.36
C SER A 97 -12.20 -3.35 -1.75
N VAL A 98 -11.61 -2.65 -0.77
CA VAL A 98 -10.40 -3.12 -0.09
C VAL A 98 -10.67 -4.37 0.74
N GLN A 99 -11.80 -4.43 1.45
CA GLN A 99 -12.22 -5.60 2.22
C GLN A 99 -12.46 -6.82 1.33
N ASP A 100 -13.11 -6.63 0.18
CA ASP A 100 -13.35 -7.72 -0.77
C ASP A 100 -12.01 -8.26 -1.31
N LEU A 101 -11.07 -7.37 -1.66
CA LEU A 101 -9.70 -7.78 -2.04
C LEU A 101 -8.98 -8.53 -0.92
N TRP A 102 -9.10 -8.08 0.34
CA TRP A 102 -8.49 -8.74 1.50
C TRP A 102 -9.00 -10.18 1.64
N LEU A 103 -10.32 -10.37 1.52
CA LEU A 103 -10.95 -11.68 1.58
C LEU A 103 -10.51 -12.58 0.41
N GLU A 104 -10.42 -12.06 -0.82
CA GLU A 104 -9.96 -12.86 -1.96
C GLU A 104 -8.51 -13.31 -1.80
N VAL A 105 -7.62 -12.41 -1.36
CA VAL A 105 -6.22 -12.80 -1.09
C VAL A 105 -6.15 -13.83 0.04
N GLY A 106 -6.94 -13.66 1.09
CA GLY A 106 -7.01 -14.60 2.22
C GLY A 106 -7.49 -16.00 1.84
N LYS A 107 -8.17 -16.18 0.70
CA LYS A 107 -8.50 -17.52 0.17
C LYS A 107 -7.31 -18.21 -0.50
N LEU A 108 -6.33 -17.44 -0.96
CA LEU A 108 -5.16 -17.93 -1.69
C LEU A 108 -3.93 -18.09 -0.80
N ARG A 109 -3.81 -17.32 0.27
CA ARG A 109 -2.62 -17.37 1.14
C ARG A 109 -2.97 -16.89 2.54
N ASN A 110 -2.11 -17.22 3.49
CA ASN A 110 -2.13 -16.53 4.77
C ASN A 110 -1.65 -15.08 4.55
N ILE A 111 -2.43 -14.12 5.02
CA ILE A 111 -2.12 -12.70 4.90
C ILE A 111 -2.30 -12.01 6.25
N GLU A 112 -1.28 -11.24 6.62
CA GLU A 112 -1.29 -10.38 7.80
C GLU A 112 -1.06 -8.92 7.39
N TRP A 113 -1.40 -7.99 8.27
CA TRP A 113 -0.95 -6.61 8.17
C TRP A 113 -0.31 -6.18 9.48
N ARG A 114 0.67 -5.27 9.39
CA ARG A 114 1.39 -4.74 10.54
C ARG A 114 1.50 -3.23 10.43
N HIS A 115 1.10 -2.57 11.50
CA HIS A 115 1.32 -1.15 11.64
C HIS A 115 2.80 -0.85 11.94
N VAL A 116 3.39 0.05 11.16
CA VAL A 116 4.73 0.60 11.42
C VAL A 116 4.63 2.07 11.77
N ARG A 117 5.58 2.58 12.55
CA ARG A 117 5.59 4.01 12.85
C ARG A 117 6.12 4.78 11.65
N ALA A 118 5.36 5.79 11.22
CA ALA A 118 5.80 6.75 10.22
C ALA A 118 7.18 7.34 10.57
N HIS A 119 8.05 7.43 9.55
CA HIS A 119 9.32 8.18 9.59
C HIS A 119 10.28 7.81 10.74
N ARG A 120 10.33 6.54 11.10
CA ARG A 120 11.19 5.99 12.16
C ARG A 120 12.25 5.02 11.65
N GLY A 121 12.62 5.11 10.37
CA GLY A 121 13.67 4.30 9.76
C GLY A 121 13.19 2.95 9.23
N HIS A 122 11.89 2.74 9.03
CA HIS A 122 11.40 1.53 8.37
C HIS A 122 11.59 1.69 6.85
N ARG A 123 12.76 1.23 6.35
CA ARG A 123 13.25 1.48 4.98
C ARG A 123 12.17 1.35 3.92
N TRP A 124 11.41 0.25 3.95
CA TRP A 124 10.45 -0.08 2.91
C TRP A 124 9.15 0.74 3.00
N ASN A 125 8.76 1.17 4.20
CA ASN A 125 7.63 2.10 4.36
C ASN A 125 8.03 3.49 3.87
N GLU A 126 9.22 3.96 4.26
CA GLU A 126 9.75 5.23 3.78
C GLU A 126 9.97 5.23 2.26
N ARG A 127 10.25 4.05 1.67
CA ARG A 127 10.33 3.91 0.23
C ARG A 127 8.95 4.08 -0.41
N ALA A 128 7.89 3.46 0.12
CA ALA A 128 6.53 3.70 -0.33
C ALA A 128 6.13 5.19 -0.21
N ASP A 129 6.47 5.85 0.91
CA ASP A 129 6.27 7.29 1.11
C ASP A 129 7.00 8.11 0.03
N HIS A 130 8.24 7.75 -0.28
CA HIS A 130 9.03 8.41 -1.32
C HIS A 130 8.36 8.27 -2.69
N LEU A 131 7.92 7.06 -3.06
CA LEU A 131 7.22 6.80 -4.33
C LEU A 131 5.94 7.64 -4.45
N ALA A 132 5.15 7.72 -3.37
CA ALA A 132 3.93 8.53 -3.32
C ALA A 132 4.24 10.03 -3.43
N ASN A 133 5.25 10.52 -2.70
CA ASN A 133 5.68 11.92 -2.75
C ASN A 133 6.20 12.32 -4.14
N ARG A 134 6.96 11.45 -4.79
CA ARG A 134 7.47 11.69 -6.15
C ARG A 134 6.35 11.76 -7.17
N CYS A 135 5.36 10.87 -7.05
CA CYS A 135 4.16 10.86 -7.89
C CYS A 135 3.39 12.20 -7.78
N VAL A 136 3.08 12.68 -6.57
CA VAL A 136 2.33 13.96 -6.43
C VAL A 136 3.09 15.18 -6.94
N ASN A 137 4.44 15.13 -6.91
CA ASN A 137 5.29 16.20 -7.41
C ASN A 137 5.62 16.07 -8.91
N ASN A 138 5.05 15.07 -9.59
CA ASN A 138 5.34 14.76 -11.00
C ASN A 138 6.85 14.57 -11.26
N GLN A 139 7.53 13.89 -10.33
CA GLN A 139 8.95 13.59 -10.40
C GLN A 139 9.15 12.09 -10.55
N ALA A 140 10.16 11.69 -11.33
CA ALA A 140 10.62 10.31 -11.33
C ALA A 140 11.15 9.93 -9.92
N PRO A 141 10.84 8.72 -9.43
CA PRO A 141 11.39 8.25 -8.17
C PRO A 141 12.92 8.12 -8.27
N ILE A 142 13.62 8.45 -7.18
CA ILE A 142 15.07 8.25 -7.14
C ILE A 142 15.32 6.74 -7.21
N PRO A 143 16.21 6.23 -8.07
CA PRO A 143 16.52 4.79 -8.10
C PRO A 143 16.98 4.28 -6.74
N LEU A 144 16.60 3.06 -6.37
CA LEU A 144 16.89 2.49 -5.06
C LEU A 144 18.39 2.50 -4.71
N THR A 145 19.27 2.37 -5.70
CA THR A 145 20.73 2.43 -5.55
C THR A 145 21.24 3.77 -5.01
N PHE A 146 20.53 4.86 -5.29
CA PHE A 146 20.88 6.22 -4.87
C PHE A 146 20.01 6.72 -3.72
N TRP A 147 18.86 6.09 -3.50
CA TRP A 147 17.91 6.47 -2.45
C TRP A 147 18.31 5.90 -1.09
N LYS A 148 18.19 6.73 -0.04
CA LYS A 148 18.40 6.34 1.35
C LYS A 148 17.16 6.66 2.20
N PRO A 149 16.88 5.87 3.26
CA PRO A 149 15.87 6.23 4.27
C PRO A 149 16.02 7.69 4.72
N GLY A 150 14.89 8.37 4.88
CA GLY A 150 14.80 9.79 5.18
C GLY A 150 14.80 10.74 3.98
N GLN A 151 15.13 10.28 2.76
CA GLN A 151 15.04 11.09 1.55
C GLN A 151 13.62 11.03 0.98
N ARG A 152 12.90 12.16 0.99
CA ARG A 152 11.57 12.30 0.37
C ARG A 152 11.69 12.79 -1.07
#